data_AF-A0A0K2G8R6-F1
#
_entry.id   AF-A0A0K2G8R6-F1
#
_cell.length_a   1.000
_cell.length_b   1.000
_cell.length_c   1.000
_cell.angle_alpha   90.00
_cell.angle_beta   90.00
_cell.angle_gamma   90.00
#
_symmetry.space_group_name_H-M   'P 1'
#
loop_
_entity.id
_entity.type
_entity.pdbx_description
1 polymer ?
#
loop_
_entity_poly.entity_id
_entity_poly.type
_entity_poly.pdbx_seq_one_letter_code
_entity_poly.pdbx_strand_id
1 'polypeptide(L)' 'MEETMRAEKPMKLALCGCGRLHLTCGPVTLHFTRDEFVVFAESVRRLAAVAAHPSGQAAVTGAPEPYTGVCH' A
#
# COMPACT_ATOMS: atom_id res chain seq x y z
N MET A 1 8.39 -23.45 -22.67
CA MET A 1 6.95 -23.18 -22.56
C MET A 1 6.84 -21.85 -21.83
N GLU A 2 6.30 -20.85 -22.52
CA GLU A 2 6.19 -19.46 -22.06
C GLU A 2 5.47 -19.36 -20.71
N GLU A 3 6.01 -18.59 -19.77
CA GLU A 3 5.16 -17.85 -18.86
C GLU A 3 5.67 -16.41 -18.83
N THR A 4 4.84 -15.56 -19.41
CA THR A 4 5.03 -14.14 -19.64
C THR A 4 5.47 -13.44 -18.35
N MET A 5 6.67 -12.84 -18.35
CA MET A 5 6.92 -11.66 -17.53
C MET A 5 5.94 -10.59 -18.02
N ARG A 6 4.70 -10.61 -17.50
CA ARG A 6 3.79 -9.49 -17.65
C ARG A 6 4.56 -8.32 -17.07
N ALA A 7 4.95 -7.38 -17.93
CA ALA A 7 5.49 -6.12 -17.47
C ALA A 7 4.50 -5.58 -16.43
N GLU A 8 4.89 -5.61 -15.16
CA GLU A 8 4.10 -5.08 -14.04
C GLU A 8 3.73 -3.66 -14.46
N LYS A 9 2.46 -3.47 -14.86
CA LYS A 9 2.02 -2.18 -15.35
C LYS A 9 2.18 -1.22 -14.19
N PRO A 10 2.98 -0.15 -14.31
CA PRO A 10 3.24 0.74 -13.19
C PRO A 10 1.92 1.25 -12.66
N MET A 11 1.77 1.21 -11.33
CA MET A 11 0.57 1.67 -10.65
C MET A 11 0.29 3.11 -11.10
N LYS A 12 -0.91 3.34 -11.64
CA LYS A 12 -1.29 4.62 -12.21
C LYS A 12 -2.32 5.29 -11.33
N LEU A 13 -1.99 6.48 -10.82
CA LEU A 13 -2.93 7.37 -10.19
C LEU A 13 -3.36 8.46 -11.18
N ALA A 14 -4.66 8.66 -11.37
CA ALA A 14 -5.18 9.66 -12.30
C ALA A 14 -6.37 10.43 -11.68
N LEU A 15 -6.36 11.76 -11.85
CA LEU A 15 -7.53 12.61 -11.62
C LEU A 15 -8.33 12.68 -12.91
N CYS A 16 -9.61 12.29 -12.86
CA CYS A 16 -10.50 12.37 -13.99
C CYS A 16 -11.11 13.77 -14.10
N GLY A 17 -11.40 14.24 -15.32
CA GLY A 17 -12.06 15.52 -15.57
C GLY A 17 -13.47 15.64 -14.96
N CYS A 18 -14.06 14.53 -14.51
CA CYS A 18 -15.31 14.52 -13.73
C CYS A 18 -15.11 14.74 -12.21
N GLY A 19 -13.88 15.00 -11.76
CA GLY A 19 -13.54 15.27 -10.35
C GLY A 19 -13.29 14.02 -9.49
N ARG A 20 -13.35 12.81 -10.08
CA ARG A 20 -13.05 11.53 -9.41
C ARG A 20 -11.59 11.13 -9.56
N LEU A 21 -11.08 10.34 -8.62
CA LEU A 21 -9.70 9.84 -8.64
C LEU A 21 -9.69 8.33 -8.85
N HIS A 22 -8.83 7.87 -9.76
CA HIS A 22 -8.70 6.46 -10.10
C HIS A 22 -7.29 5.97 -9.77
N LEU A 23 -7.20 4.85 -9.05
CA LEU A 23 -5.96 4.13 -8.79
C LEU A 23 -6.01 2.79 -9.53
N THR A 24 -5.15 2.60 -10.52
CA THR A 24 -5.03 1.34 -11.26
C THR A 24 -3.78 0.58 -10.82
N CYS A 25 -3.97 -0.67 -10.39
CA CYS A 25 -2.91 -1.62 -10.07
C CYS A 25 -3.17 -2.92 -10.85
N GLY A 26 -2.36 -3.19 -11.88
CA GLY A 26 -2.55 -4.34 -12.76
C GLY A 26 -3.96 -4.37 -13.39
N PRO A 27 -4.76 -5.44 -13.20
CA PRO A 27 -6.11 -5.55 -13.74
C PRO A 27 -7.18 -4.82 -12.90
N VAL A 28 -6.83 -4.31 -11.71
CA VAL A 28 -7.77 -3.69 -10.78
C VAL A 28 -7.71 -2.17 -10.90
N THR A 29 -8.88 -1.52 -10.96
CA THR A 29 -8.99 -0.06 -10.85
C THR A 29 -9.96 0.29 -9.72
N LEU A 30 -9.47 1.06 -8.74
CA LEU A 30 -10.26 1.62 -7.67
C LEU A 30 -10.72 3.02 -8.07
N HIS A 31 -12.01 3.28 -7.90
CA HIS A 31 -12.63 4.56 -8.18
C HIS A 31 -12.99 5.26 -6.88
N PHE A 32 -12.57 6.51 -6.73
CA PHE A 32 -12.82 7.31 -5.55
C PHE A 32 -13.54 8.61 -5.94
N THR A 33 -14.49 9.01 -5.10
CA THR A 33 -14.79 10.43 -4.94
C THR A 33 -13.60 11.17 -4.32
N ARG A 34 -13.64 12.49 -4.31
CA ARG A 34 -12.56 13.31 -3.72
C ARG A 34 -12.37 13.00 -2.24
N ASP A 35 -13.45 12.92 -1.48
CA ASP A 35 -13.39 12.76 -0.03
C ASP A 35 -12.89 11.36 0.35
N GLU A 36 -13.38 10.32 -0.34
CA GLU A 36 -12.89 8.94 -0.17
C GLU A 36 -11.41 8.83 -0.50
N PHE A 37 -10.94 9.51 -1.56
CA PHE A 37 -9.53 9.50 -1.92
C PHE A 37 -8.65 10.14 -0.84
N VAL A 38 -9.08 11.25 -0.24
CA VAL A 38 -8.32 11.93 0.82
C VAL A 38 -8.18 11.01 2.04
N VAL A 39 -9.27 10.36 2.45
CA VAL A 39 -9.25 9.39 3.57
C VAL A 39 -8.34 8.20 3.24
N PHE A 40 -8.41 7.67 2.02
CA PHE A 40 -7.54 6.60 1.55
C PHE A 40 -6.05 7.03 1.59
N ALA A 41 -5.71 8.19 1.06
CA ALA A 41 -4.34 8.71 1.02
C ALA A 41 -3.76 8.91 2.44
N GLU A 42 -4.56 9.43 3.36
CA GLU A 42 -4.15 9.60 4.77
C GLU A 42 -3.87 8.24 5.44
N SER A 43 -4.67 7.23 5.13
CA SER A 43 -4.47 5.87 5.64
C SER A 43 -3.20 5.23 5.07
N VAL A 44 -2.97 5.36 3.76
CA VAL A 44 -1.74 4.91 3.10
C VAL A 44 -0.52 5.64 3.66
N ARG A 45 -0.60 6.95 3.91
CA ARG A 45 0.48 7.73 4.51
C ARG A 45 0.87 7.21 5.89
N ARG A 46 -0.11 6.91 6.75
CA ARG A 46 0.12 6.32 8.07
C ARG A 46 0.77 4.94 7.96
N LEU A 47 0.28 4.11 7.03
CA LEU A 47 0.86 2.80 6.79
C LEU A 47 2.29 2.88 6.26
N ALA A 48 2.55 3.80 5.33
CA ALA A 48 3.89 4.04 4.81
C ALA A 48 4.85 4.53 5.90
N ALA A 49 4.38 5.38 6.83
CA ALA A 49 5.18 5.77 7.99
C ALA A 49 5.53 4.55 8.86
N VAL A 50 4.60 3.63 9.09
CA VAL A 50 4.90 2.37 9.80
C VAL A 50 5.90 1.52 9.00
N ALA A 51 5.67 1.33 7.70
CA ALA A 51 6.52 0.50 6.84
C ALA A 51 7.94 1.06 6.66
N ALA A 52 8.09 2.39 6.65
CA ALA A 52 9.39 3.06 6.59
C ALA A 52 10.21 2.87 7.88
N HIS A 53 9.57 2.50 8.99
CA HIS A 53 10.24 2.07 10.20
C HIS A 53 10.25 0.54 10.21
N PRO A 54 11.29 -0.13 9.70
CA PRO A 54 11.40 -1.58 9.83
C PRO A 54 11.44 -1.92 11.32
N SER A 55 10.36 -2.49 11.86
CA SER A 55 10.36 -2.98 13.23
C SER A 55 11.18 -4.28 13.29
N GLY A 56 12.47 -4.08 13.49
CA GLY A 56 13.53 -5.03 13.79
C GLY A 56 14.83 -4.22 13.96
N GLN A 57 15.04 -3.45 15.03
CA GLN A 57 14.78 -3.79 16.43
C GLN A 57 14.26 -2.61 17.27
N ALA A 58 13.49 -3.00 18.28
CA ALA A 58 12.93 -2.21 19.37
C ALA A 58 13.94 -1.30 20.08
N ALA A 59 13.43 -0.29 20.78
CA ALA A 59 14.13 0.29 21.91
C ALA A 59 13.42 -0.10 23.21
N VAL A 60 13.69 -1.29 23.79
CA VAL A 60 13.29 -1.61 25.18
C VAL A 60 14.28 -2.60 25.82
N THR A 61 14.93 -2.17 26.89
CA THR A 61 15.72 -2.95 27.85
C THR A 61 14.87 -4.05 28.50
N GLY A 62 15.24 -5.32 28.29
CA GLY A 62 14.68 -6.48 29.00
C GLY A 62 13.80 -7.39 28.13
N ALA A 63 14.26 -8.62 27.91
CA ALA A 63 13.56 -9.71 27.23
C ALA A 63 12.16 -9.99 27.84
N PRO A 64 11.14 -10.49 27.11
CA PRO A 64 11.19 -11.82 26.46
C PRO A 64 10.39 -12.05 25.14
N GLU A 65 10.71 -13.22 24.55
CA GLU A 65 10.04 -14.10 23.56
C GLU A 65 9.77 -13.70 22.09
N PRO A 66 10.09 -14.60 21.11
CA PRO A 66 10.00 -14.34 19.69
C PRO A 66 8.58 -14.55 19.14
N TYR A 67 7.96 -13.47 18.67
CA TYR A 67 6.70 -13.51 17.94
C TYR A 67 6.90 -14.17 16.57
N THR A 68 6.39 -15.39 16.40
CA THR A 68 6.37 -16.15 15.14
C THR A 68 5.00 -15.99 14.47
N GLY A 69 4.79 -14.87 13.78
CA GLY A 69 3.58 -14.63 13.00
C GLY A 69 3.92 -14.36 11.54
N VAL A 70 3.81 -15.39 10.69
CA VAL A 70 3.83 -15.27 9.23
C VAL A 70 2.58 -14.48 8.79
N CYS A 71 2.75 -13.46 7.97
CA CYS A 71 1.62 -12.77 7.33
C CYS A 71 1.07 -13.67 6.21
N HIS A 72 -0.17 -14.14 6.38
CA HIS A 72 -0.98 -14.71 5.29
C HIS A 72 -1.81 -13.61 4.63
#